data_AF-A0A850Z6S6-F1
#
_entry.id   AF-A0A850Z6S6-F1
#
_cell.length_a   1.000
_cell.length_b   1.000
_cell.length_c   1.000
_cell.angle_alpha   90.00
_cell.angle_beta   90.00
_cell.angle_gamma   90.00
#
_symmetry.space_group_name_H-M   'P 1'
#
loop_
_entity.id
_entity.type
_entity.pdbx_description
1 polymer ?
#
loop_
_entity_poly.entity_id
_entity_poly.type
_entity_poly.pdbx_seq_one_letter_code
_entity_poly.pdbx_strand_id
1 'polypeptide(L)'
;LSQGGTVIGSARCKSFRTREGRLQAAFNLVQRGITNLCVIGGDGSLTGANLFREEWSGLLEELAQKGKIDAEAVKKYAYLNIVGMVGSIDNDFCGTDMTIGTDSALHRIIEVVDAIMTTAQ
;
A
#
# COMPACT_ATOMS: atom_id res chain seq x y z
N LEU A 1 15.92 13.26 7.07
CA LEU A 1 15.43 12.29 6.06
C LEU A 1 16.45 11.15 5.80
N SER A 2 17.43 10.92 6.67
CA SER A 2 18.58 10.02 6.42
C SER A 2 18.37 8.56 6.86
N GLN A 3 17.13 8.09 6.99
CA GLN A 3 16.85 6.71 7.36
C GLN A 3 16.35 5.93 6.14
N GLY A 4 16.97 4.77 5.89
CA GLY A 4 16.52 3.83 4.88
C GLY A 4 15.33 2.98 5.36
N GLY A 5 14.57 2.43 4.41
CA GLY A 5 13.40 1.59 4.70
C GLY A 5 12.19 2.39 5.21
N THR A 6 11.25 1.69 5.84
CA THR A 6 9.98 2.27 6.28
C THR A 6 9.88 2.25 7.81
N VAL A 7 9.85 3.44 8.45
CA VAL A 7 9.80 3.56 9.93
C VAL A 7 8.54 2.94 10.53
N ILE A 8 7.41 3.00 9.81
CA ILE A 8 6.15 2.37 10.20
C ILE A 8 6.09 0.86 9.87
N GLY A 9 7.16 0.31 9.30
CA GLY A 9 7.26 -1.07 8.86
C GLY A 9 6.53 -1.37 7.55
N SER A 10 6.82 -2.53 6.99
CA SER A 10 6.09 -3.13 5.88
C SER A 10 5.94 -4.63 6.14
N ALA A 11 4.75 -5.19 5.88
CA ALA A 11 4.47 -6.59 6.13
C ALA A 11 3.58 -7.16 5.03
N ARG A 12 3.81 -8.43 4.66
CA ARG A 12 2.93 -9.15 3.74
C ARG A 12 1.64 -9.51 4.47
N CYS A 13 0.51 -8.95 4.01
CA CYS A 13 -0.78 -9.17 4.65
C CYS A 13 -1.62 -10.22 3.87
N LYS A 14 -1.53 -11.50 4.28
CA LYS A 14 -2.30 -12.59 3.63
C LYS A 14 -3.81 -12.45 3.86
N SER A 15 -4.22 -12.02 5.05
CA SER A 15 -5.64 -11.84 5.39
C SER A 15 -6.33 -10.82 4.48
N PHE A 16 -5.62 -9.76 4.05
CA PHE A 16 -6.17 -8.74 3.15
C PHE A 16 -6.50 -9.27 1.74
N ARG A 17 -5.99 -10.45 1.36
CA ARG A 17 -6.40 -11.12 0.11
C ARG A 17 -7.83 -11.66 0.18
N THR A 18 -8.35 -11.88 1.38
CA THR A 18 -9.72 -12.34 1.61
C THR A 18 -10.68 -11.17 1.82
N ARG A 19 -11.95 -11.37 1.45
CA ARG A 19 -12.99 -10.36 1.68
C ARG A 19 -13.19 -10.05 3.16
N GLU A 20 -13.09 -11.05 4.04
CA GLU A 20 -13.17 -10.88 5.49
C GLU A 20 -12.07 -9.94 6.03
N GLY A 21 -10.83 -10.13 5.56
CA GLY A 21 -9.72 -9.26 5.95
C GLY A 21 -9.91 -7.82 5.47
N ARG A 22 -10.46 -7.62 4.25
CA ARG A 22 -10.79 -6.30 3.74
C ARG A 22 -11.96 -5.67 4.50
N LEU A 23 -12.98 -6.44 4.86
CA LEU A 23 -14.10 -5.98 5.68
C LEU A 23 -13.64 -5.50 7.06
N GLN A 24 -12.73 -6.24 7.69
CA GLN A 24 -12.11 -5.80 8.95
C GLN A 24 -11.30 -4.51 8.76
N ALA A 25 -10.58 -4.36 7.66
CA ALA A 25 -9.84 -3.14 7.37
C ALA A 25 -10.78 -1.94 7.16
N ALA A 26 -11.86 -2.11 6.39
CA ALA A 26 -12.86 -1.08 6.17
C ALA A 26 -13.52 -0.64 7.47
N PHE A 27 -13.88 -1.60 8.33
CA PHE A 27 -14.40 -1.31 9.66
C PHE A 27 -13.45 -0.45 10.50
N ASN A 28 -12.17 -0.81 10.55
CA ASN A 28 -11.16 -0.07 11.31
C ASN A 28 -10.98 1.37 10.78
N LEU A 29 -11.08 1.58 9.47
CA LEU A 29 -10.99 2.90 8.84
C LEU A 29 -12.22 3.76 9.19
N VAL A 30 -13.43 3.19 9.04
CA VAL A 30 -14.70 3.88 9.35
C VAL A 30 -14.77 4.27 10.82
N GLN A 31 -14.36 3.39 11.74
CA GLN A 31 -14.31 3.70 13.18
C GLN A 31 -13.45 4.92 13.51
N ARG A 32 -12.44 5.20 12.69
CA ARG A 32 -11.52 6.33 12.85
C ARG A 32 -11.88 7.52 11.95
N GLY A 33 -12.95 7.41 11.17
CA GLY A 33 -13.36 8.41 10.18
C GLY A 33 -12.35 8.62 9.05
N ILE A 34 -11.57 7.59 8.72
CA ILE A 34 -10.53 7.65 7.68
C ILE A 34 -11.13 7.24 6.34
N THR A 35 -11.17 8.16 5.39
CA THR A 35 -11.59 7.92 4.00
C THR A 35 -10.52 8.30 2.97
N ASN A 36 -9.36 8.77 3.43
CA ASN A 36 -8.23 9.12 2.59
C ASN A 36 -7.08 8.19 2.93
N LEU A 37 -6.64 7.40 1.97
CA LEU A 37 -5.60 6.39 2.12
C LEU A 37 -4.45 6.72 1.16
N CYS A 38 -3.25 6.91 1.71
CA CYS A 38 -2.03 6.95 0.93
C CYS A 38 -1.35 5.58 1.03
N VAL A 39 -1.14 4.92 -0.11
CA VAL A 39 -0.54 3.60 -0.19
C VAL A 39 0.82 3.73 -0.85
N ILE A 40 1.88 3.40 -0.10
CA ILE A 40 3.26 3.41 -0.58
C ILE A 40 3.74 1.97 -0.65
N GLY A 41 4.09 1.50 -1.85
CA GLY A 41 4.59 0.14 -2.04
C GLY A 41 4.80 -0.21 -3.50
N GLY A 42 5.07 -1.50 -3.76
CA GLY A 42 5.19 -2.02 -5.12
C GLY A 42 3.84 -2.36 -5.75
N ASP A 43 3.88 -2.98 -6.93
CA ASP A 43 2.71 -3.31 -7.75
C ASP A 43 1.62 -4.06 -6.98
N GLY A 44 1.97 -5.12 -6.25
CA GLY A 44 1.00 -5.91 -5.49
C GLY A 44 0.23 -5.10 -4.42
N SER A 45 0.86 -4.08 -3.83
CA SER A 45 0.20 -3.19 -2.87
C SER A 45 -0.78 -2.24 -3.57
N LEU A 46 -0.38 -1.68 -4.72
CA LEU A 46 -1.23 -0.77 -5.49
C LEU A 46 -2.42 -1.50 -6.11
N THR A 47 -2.21 -2.71 -6.63
CA THR A 47 -3.27 -3.59 -7.10
C THR A 47 -4.27 -3.92 -6.00
N GLY A 48 -3.78 -4.27 -4.80
CA GLY A 48 -4.64 -4.53 -3.64
C GLY A 48 -5.42 -3.30 -3.19
N ALA A 49 -4.83 -2.11 -3.27
CA ALA A 49 -5.50 -0.85 -2.97
C ALA A 49 -6.60 -0.53 -3.99
N ASN A 50 -6.36 -0.76 -5.29
CA ASN A 50 -7.38 -0.57 -6.31
C ASN A 50 -8.59 -1.48 -6.09
N LEU A 51 -8.36 -2.79 -5.86
CA LEU A 51 -9.43 -3.74 -5.54
C LEU A 51 -10.21 -3.32 -4.29
N PHE A 52 -9.52 -2.82 -3.26
CA PHE A 52 -10.15 -2.37 -2.04
C PHE A 52 -11.06 -1.15 -2.26
N ARG A 53 -10.69 -0.23 -3.15
CA ARG A 53 -11.53 0.90 -3.56
C ARG A 53 -12.75 0.45 -4.35
N GLU A 54 -12.59 -0.48 -5.28
CA GLU A 54 -13.68 -1.04 -6.08
C GLU A 54 -14.73 -1.75 -5.21
N GLU A 55 -14.28 -2.51 -4.20
CA GLU A 55 -15.17 -3.24 -3.29
C GLU A 55 -15.73 -2.38 -2.14
N TRP A 56 -15.27 -1.13 -1.97
CA TRP A 56 -15.51 -0.31 -0.77
C TRP A 56 -16.99 -0.21 -0.39
N SER A 57 -17.86 0.16 -1.33
CA SER A 57 -19.30 0.31 -1.08
C SER A 57 -19.93 -1.00 -0.60
N GLY A 58 -19.57 -2.13 -1.22
CA GLY A 58 -20.08 -3.43 -0.84
C GLY A 58 -19.60 -3.89 0.54
N LEU A 59 -18.38 -3.49 0.94
CA LEU A 59 -17.88 -3.75 2.30
C LEU A 59 -18.66 -2.95 3.35
N LEU A 60 -19.00 -1.69 3.06
CA LEU A 60 -19.80 -0.85 3.96
C LEU A 60 -21.23 -1.36 4.11
N GLU A 61 -21.87 -1.77 3.03
CA GLU A 61 -23.20 -2.40 3.07
C GLU A 61 -23.19 -3.66 3.94
N GLU A 62 -22.19 -4.53 3.75
CA GLU A 62 -22.04 -5.75 4.53
C GLU A 62 -21.80 -5.47 6.03
N LEU A 63 -21.01 -4.43 6.35
CA LEU A 63 -20.80 -3.99 7.72
C LEU A 63 -22.09 -3.45 8.37
N ALA A 64 -22.91 -2.73 7.61
CA ALA A 64 -24.19 -2.22 8.08
C ALA A 64 -25.20 -3.36 8.33
N GLN A 65 -25.27 -4.33 7.42
CA GLN A 65 -26.11 -5.53 7.59
C GLN A 65 -25.72 -6.34 8.83
N LYS A 66 -24.42 -6.42 9.14
CA LYS A 66 -23.91 -7.08 10.36
C LYS A 66 -24.07 -6.22 11.62
N GLY A 67 -24.68 -5.05 11.54
CA GLY A 67 -24.87 -4.12 12.66
C GLY A 67 -23.57 -3.56 13.23
N LYS A 68 -22.49 -3.57 12.44
CA LYS A 68 -21.17 -3.04 12.87
C LYS A 68 -21.07 -1.54 12.70
N ILE A 69 -21.78 -0.97 11.73
CA ILE A 69 -21.83 0.47 11.44
C ILE A 69 -23.26 0.89 11.14
N ASP A 70 -23.59 2.14 11.43
CA ASP A 70 -24.90 2.70 11.14
C ASP A 70 -25.06 3.09 9.67
N ALA A 71 -26.30 3.14 9.17
CA ALA A 71 -26.60 3.56 7.80
C ALA A 71 -26.15 5.01 7.49
N GLU A 72 -26.06 5.86 8.52
CA GLU A 72 -25.51 7.22 8.39
C GLU A 72 -23.99 7.19 8.14
N ALA A 73 -23.27 6.28 8.82
CA ALA A 73 -21.83 6.09 8.61
C ALA A 73 -21.55 5.59 7.18
N VAL A 74 -22.38 4.70 6.64
CA VAL A 74 -22.28 4.24 5.24
C VAL A 74 -22.34 5.44 4.28
N LYS A 75 -23.29 6.36 4.47
CA LYS A 75 -23.42 7.56 3.63
C LYS A 75 -22.25 8.52 3.80
N LYS A 76 -21.86 8.78 5.05
CA LYS A 76 -20.78 9.72 5.38
C LYS A 76 -19.42 9.27 4.84
N TYR A 77 -19.17 7.97 4.84
CA TYR A 77 -17.91 7.37 4.43
C TYR A 77 -18.01 6.61 3.10
N ALA A 78 -19.03 6.88 2.29
CA ALA A 78 -19.30 6.18 1.04
C ALA A 78 -18.14 6.27 0.02
N TYR A 79 -17.33 7.31 0.13
CA TYR A 79 -16.23 7.56 -0.80
C TYR A 79 -14.87 7.31 -0.15
N LEU A 80 -14.07 6.43 -0.76
CA LEU A 80 -12.70 6.15 -0.36
C LEU A 80 -11.71 6.76 -1.38
N ASN A 81 -10.99 7.79 -0.95
CA ASN A 81 -9.87 8.37 -1.68
C ASN A 81 -8.62 7.52 -1.49
N ILE A 82 -8.02 7.09 -2.60
CA ILE A 82 -6.74 6.38 -2.58
C ILE A 82 -5.76 7.11 -3.47
N VAL A 83 -4.55 7.35 -2.94
CA VAL A 83 -3.39 7.81 -3.69
C VAL A 83 -2.29 6.78 -3.54
N GLY A 84 -1.75 6.31 -4.66
CA GLY A 84 -0.64 5.36 -4.70
C GLY A 84 0.70 6.06 -4.94
N MET A 85 1.74 5.64 -4.24
CA MET A 85 3.13 5.97 -4.56
C MET A 85 3.92 4.69 -4.75
N VAL A 86 4.71 4.64 -5.82
CA VAL A 86 5.49 3.46 -6.15
C VAL A 86 6.82 3.47 -5.38
N GLY A 87 6.92 2.58 -4.40
CA GLY A 87 8.16 2.27 -3.69
C GLY A 87 8.68 0.91 -4.11
N SER A 88 9.66 0.89 -5.00
CA SER A 88 10.30 -0.30 -5.54
C SER A 88 11.76 -0.03 -5.85
N ILE A 89 12.62 -1.03 -5.62
CA ILE A 89 14.02 -0.97 -6.07
C ILE A 89 14.17 -1.48 -7.50
N ASP A 90 13.16 -2.22 -7.99
CA ASP A 90 13.22 -2.94 -9.27
C ASP A 90 12.82 -2.07 -10.46
N ASN A 91 12.24 -0.88 -10.23
CA ASN A 91 11.69 0.00 -11.26
C ASN A 91 10.70 -0.70 -12.21
N ASP A 92 9.84 -1.53 -11.63
CA ASP A 92 8.99 -2.50 -12.31
C ASP A 92 7.54 -2.01 -12.53
N PHE A 93 7.24 -0.76 -12.22
CA PHE A 93 5.89 -0.20 -12.37
C PHE A 93 5.74 0.59 -13.67
N CYS A 94 4.93 0.05 -14.58
CA CYS A 94 4.60 0.70 -15.84
C CYS A 94 3.84 2.03 -15.60
N GLY A 95 4.29 3.10 -16.26
CA GLY A 95 3.65 4.43 -16.19
C GLY A 95 4.41 5.46 -15.36
N THR A 96 5.50 5.06 -14.68
CA THR A 96 6.45 5.97 -14.04
C THR A 96 7.85 5.76 -14.61
N ASP A 97 8.59 6.84 -14.88
CA ASP A 97 9.97 6.74 -15.39
C ASP A 97 10.94 6.16 -14.34
N MET A 98 10.67 6.43 -13.05
CA MET A 98 11.50 5.98 -11.94
C MET A 98 10.67 5.73 -10.68
N THR A 99 10.96 4.63 -9.97
CA THR A 99 10.35 4.29 -8.68
C THR A 99 11.21 4.71 -7.48
N ILE A 100 10.58 4.97 -6.34
CA ILE A 100 11.30 5.34 -5.11
C ILE A 100 12.11 4.14 -4.62
N GLY A 101 13.43 4.29 -4.58
CA GLY A 101 14.38 3.29 -4.10
C GLY A 101 15.35 2.77 -5.17
N THR A 102 15.04 2.94 -6.45
CA THR A 102 15.87 2.45 -7.57
C THR A 102 17.28 3.05 -7.55
N ASP A 103 17.41 4.39 -7.47
CA ASP A 103 18.71 5.06 -7.44
C ASP A 103 19.53 4.64 -6.21
N SER A 104 18.90 4.56 -5.04
CA SER A 104 19.54 4.09 -3.81
C SER A 104 20.06 2.65 -3.95
N ALA A 105 19.28 1.75 -4.57
CA ALA A 105 19.69 0.38 -4.82
C ALA A 105 20.84 0.29 -5.84
N LEU A 106 20.75 1.05 -6.93
CA LEU A 106 21.82 1.13 -7.93
C LEU A 106 23.13 1.63 -7.31
N HIS A 107 23.06 2.65 -6.47
CA HIS A 107 24.22 3.17 -5.78
C HIS A 107 24.87 2.11 -4.86
N ARG A 108 24.08 1.29 -4.16
CA ARG A 108 24.62 0.14 -3.39
C ARG A 108 25.25 -0.94 -4.30
N ILE A 109 24.68 -1.19 -5.48
CA ILE A 109 25.26 -2.14 -6.45
C ILE A 109 26.63 -1.65 -6.93
N ILE A 110 26.74 -0.37 -7.28
CA ILE A 110 28.00 0.24 -7.72
C ILE A 110 29.07 0.12 -6.65
N GLU A 111 28.76 0.45 -5.39
CA GLU A 111 29.71 0.31 -4.28
C GLU A 111 30.26 -1.13 -4.13
N VAL A 112 29.39 -2.13 -4.29
CA VAL A 112 29.79 -3.54 -4.20
C VAL A 112 30.66 -3.94 -5.39
N VAL A 113 30.32 -3.50 -6.61
CA VAL A 113 31.11 -3.77 -7.82
C VAL A 113 32.49 -3.14 -7.72
N ASP A 114 32.57 -1.88 -7.29
CA ASP A 114 33.84 -1.16 -7.10
C ASP A 114 34.72 -1.88 -6.06
N ALA A 115 34.12 -2.33 -4.95
CA ALA A 115 34.84 -3.10 -3.93
C ALA A 115 35.41 -4.40 -4.50
N ILE A 116 34.65 -5.13 -5.31
CA ILE A 116 35.11 -6.38 -5.95
C ILE A 116 36.26 -6.09 -6.93
N MET A 117 36.17 -5.03 -7.74
CA MET A 117 37.20 -4.68 -8.73
C MET A 117 38.57 -4.49 -8.09
N THR A 118 38.66 -3.91 -6.89
CA THR A 118 39.95 -3.71 -6.19
C THR A 118 40.68 -5.01 -5.84
N THR A 119 39.94 -6.13 -5.73
CA THR A 119 40.49 -7.46 -5.38
C THR A 119 40.65 -8.39 -6.57
N ALA A 120 40.03 -8.07 -7.70
CA ALA A 120 39.99 -8.90 -8.90
C ALA A 120 41.03 -8.50 -9.97
N GLN A 121 41.92 -7.54 -9.64
CA GLN A 121 43.08 -7.16 -10.46
C GLN A 121 44.29 -8.07 -10.21
#